data_AF-A0A9X9ESA0-F1
#
_entry.id   AF-A0A9X9ESA0-F1
#
_cell.length_a   1.000
_cell.length_b   1.000
_cell.length_c   1.000
_cell.angle_alpha   90.00
_cell.angle_beta   90.00
_cell.angle_gamma   90.00
#
_symmetry.space_group_name_H-M   'P 1'
#
loop_
_entity.id
_entity.type
_entity.pdbx_description
1 polymer ?
#
loop_
_entity_poly.entity_id
_entity_poly.type
_entity_poly.pdbx_seq_one_letter_code
_entity_poly.pdbx_strand_id
1 'polypeptide(L)'
;MARKTENPNWLTVTIFQKTNYIIGFTLKVKGLLGEDKITGIEHSDRFYGKERARTHNSLFDILKSILVAQGRWTDKETKIGRVRKDKPNELDADDKYGFIYMTTNTVNGMRYIGKHTGFGDNYLGSGTKFKMAVKEFGKDKFEREIIAFAYSKDHLNFLEKNYIDVFNATVDPMFYNTAPGGEGWYEEEEVCL
;
A
#
# COMPACT_ATOMS: atom_id res chain seq x y z
N MET A 1 -29.91 -25.47 4.52
CA MET A 1 -29.00 -25.53 5.69
C MET A 1 -28.01 -24.39 5.58
N ALA A 2 -28.10 -23.37 6.44
CA ALA A 2 -27.08 -22.33 6.51
C ALA A 2 -25.81 -22.98 7.10
N ARG A 3 -24.77 -23.17 6.28
CA ARG A 3 -23.45 -23.54 6.79
C ARG A 3 -22.99 -22.35 7.63
N LYS A 4 -22.92 -22.52 8.96
CA LYS A 4 -22.20 -21.61 9.84
C LYS A 4 -20.75 -21.66 9.37
N THR A 5 -20.36 -20.71 8.53
CA THR A 5 -18.96 -20.53 8.14
C THR A 5 -18.24 -20.03 9.37
N GLU A 6 -17.50 -20.93 10.03
CA GLU A 6 -16.46 -20.53 10.96
C GLU A 6 -15.50 -19.58 10.26
N ASN A 7 -14.99 -18.60 11.00
CA ASN A 7 -14.11 -17.58 10.46
C ASN A 7 -12.88 -18.27 9.85
N PRO A 8 -12.71 -18.24 8.52
CA PRO A 8 -11.71 -19.08 7.88
C PRO A 8 -10.31 -18.60 8.23
N ASN A 9 -9.48 -19.46 8.84
CA ASN A 9 -8.08 -19.16 9.16
C ASN A 9 -7.22 -18.81 7.92
N TRP A 10 -7.74 -19.07 6.71
CA TRP A 10 -7.10 -18.73 5.44
C TRP A 10 -7.34 -17.29 4.99
N LEU A 11 -8.30 -16.55 5.58
CA LEU A 11 -8.58 -15.15 5.24
C LEU A 11 -8.46 -14.26 6.48
N THR A 12 -7.58 -13.27 6.40
CA THR A 12 -7.50 -12.21 7.40
C THR A 12 -7.99 -10.91 6.79
N VAL A 13 -8.97 -10.27 7.43
CA VAL A 13 -9.44 -8.93 7.07
C VAL A 13 -9.00 -7.96 8.15
N THR A 14 -8.17 -6.99 7.80
CA THR A 14 -7.69 -5.96 8.72
C THR A 14 -8.33 -4.63 8.34
N ILE A 15 -9.11 -4.04 9.25
CA ILE A 15 -9.68 -2.70 9.09
C ILE A 15 -8.91 -1.72 9.98
N PHE A 16 -8.61 -0.54 9.48
CA PHE A 16 -7.89 0.50 10.22
C PHE A 16 -8.28 1.93 9.82
N GLN A 17 -8.26 2.85 10.77
CA GLN A 17 -8.48 4.27 10.53
C GLN A 17 -7.20 4.95 10.05
N LYS A 18 -7.25 5.55 8.86
CA LYS A 18 -6.14 6.34 8.29
C LYS A 18 -6.27 7.82 8.64
N THR A 19 -7.44 8.40 8.44
CA THR A 19 -7.78 9.78 8.84
C THR A 19 -9.20 9.83 9.39
N ASN A 20 -9.70 11.01 9.75
CA ASN A 20 -11.13 11.20 10.08
C ASN A 20 -12.09 10.84 8.93
N TYR A 21 -11.60 10.81 7.69
CA TYR A 21 -12.42 10.66 6.48
C TYR A 21 -11.99 9.47 5.62
N ILE A 22 -10.99 8.68 6.06
CA ILE A 22 -10.47 7.56 5.28
C ILE A 22 -10.30 6.35 6.19
N ILE A 23 -10.94 5.26 5.78
CA ILE A 23 -10.78 3.94 6.39
C ILE A 23 -10.14 3.03 5.35
N GLY A 24 -9.05 2.37 5.73
CA GLY A 24 -8.41 1.34 4.93
C GLY A 24 -8.88 -0.05 5.36
N PHE A 25 -8.94 -0.97 4.42
CA PHE A 25 -9.03 -2.39 4.73
C PHE A 25 -8.08 -3.22 3.88
N THR A 26 -7.48 -4.22 4.50
CA THR A 26 -6.54 -5.17 3.88
C THR A 26 -7.12 -6.58 3.96
N LEU A 27 -7.09 -7.30 2.84
CA LEU A 27 -7.41 -8.71 2.74
C LEU A 27 -6.10 -9.48 2.58
N LYS A 28 -5.83 -10.43 3.48
CA LYS A 28 -4.70 -11.36 3.40
C LYS A 28 -5.24 -12.78 3.25
N VAL A 29 -4.87 -13.45 2.17
CA VAL A 29 -5.20 -14.85 1.87
C VAL A 29 -3.97 -15.71 2.09
N LYS A 30 -4.07 -16.75 2.93
CA LYS A 30 -2.99 -17.71 3.22
C LYS A 30 -3.26 -19.06 2.56
N GLY A 31 -2.26 -19.60 1.87
CA GLY A 31 -2.20 -21.02 1.47
C GLY A 31 -3.29 -21.54 0.51
N LEU A 32 -4.23 -20.71 0.03
CA LEU A 32 -5.32 -21.13 -0.85
C LEU A 32 -4.95 -21.09 -2.35
N LEU A 33 -3.92 -20.30 -2.72
CA LEU A 33 -3.54 -20.04 -4.11
C LEU A 33 -2.05 -20.36 -4.40
N GLY A 34 -1.43 -21.23 -3.60
CA GLY A 34 -0.01 -21.57 -3.73
C GLY A 34 0.95 -20.54 -3.12
N GLU A 35 0.51 -19.28 -2.95
CA GLU A 35 1.27 -18.19 -2.33
C GLU A 35 0.35 -17.29 -1.48
N ASP A 36 0.93 -16.60 -0.49
CA ASP A 36 0.23 -15.62 0.33
C ASP A 36 -0.07 -14.36 -0.50
N LYS A 37 -1.34 -13.97 -0.60
CA LYS A 37 -1.76 -12.77 -1.35
C LYS A 37 -2.34 -11.71 -0.43
N ILE A 38 -1.95 -10.45 -0.64
CA ILE A 38 -2.43 -9.30 0.14
C ILE A 38 -2.90 -8.21 -0.81
N THR A 39 -4.12 -7.72 -0.59
CA THR A 39 -4.68 -6.56 -1.32
C THR A 39 -5.36 -5.61 -0.35
N GLY A 40 -5.32 -4.30 -0.64
CA GLY A 40 -5.92 -3.26 0.19
C GLY A 40 -6.80 -2.33 -0.64
N ILE A 41 -7.90 -1.89 -0.04
CA ILE A 41 -8.80 -0.89 -0.62
C ILE A 41 -8.99 0.22 0.41
N GLU A 42 -8.93 1.45 -0.06
CA GLU A 42 -9.25 2.62 0.75
C GLU A 42 -10.66 3.09 0.44
N HIS A 43 -11.38 3.42 1.51
CA HIS A 43 -12.72 3.97 1.41
C HIS A 43 -12.74 5.36 2.02
N SER A 44 -13.08 6.36 1.21
CA SER A 44 -13.02 7.76 1.62
C SER A 44 -14.41 8.39 1.69
N ASP A 45 -14.69 9.07 2.80
CA ASP A 45 -15.87 9.92 3.00
C ASP A 45 -15.64 11.31 2.39
N ARG A 46 -15.54 11.39 1.05
CA ARG A 46 -15.22 12.64 0.32
C ARG A 46 -16.43 13.54 0.08
N PHE A 47 -17.65 13.12 0.40
CA PHE A 47 -18.87 13.89 0.13
C PHE A 47 -19.47 14.46 1.41
N TYR A 48 -18.94 15.62 1.84
CA TYR A 48 -19.64 16.49 2.77
C TYR A 48 -20.71 17.30 2.00
N GLY A 49 -21.97 16.82 1.95
CA GLY A 49 -23.07 17.57 1.33
C GLY A 49 -24.26 16.72 0.85
N LYS A 50 -25.33 17.39 0.36
CA LYS A 50 -26.63 16.78 -0.03
C LYS A 50 -26.59 15.92 -1.30
N GLU A 51 -25.48 15.84 -2.01
CA GLU A 51 -25.35 15.01 -3.21
C GLU A 51 -24.64 13.69 -2.86
N ARG A 52 -25.44 12.72 -2.42
CA ARG A 52 -24.97 11.40 -1.96
C ARG A 52 -25.05 10.39 -3.10
N ALA A 53 -23.91 9.80 -3.49
CA ALA A 53 -23.94 8.46 -4.08
C ALA A 53 -24.35 7.49 -2.96
N ARG A 54 -25.62 7.09 -2.95
CA ARG A 54 -26.30 6.35 -1.85
C ARG A 54 -25.63 5.03 -1.42
N THR A 55 -24.67 4.50 -2.19
CA THR A 55 -24.02 3.20 -1.94
C THR A 55 -22.63 3.27 -1.31
N HIS A 56 -21.98 4.45 -1.28
CA HIS A 56 -20.61 4.57 -0.73
C HIS A 56 -20.57 4.90 0.78
N ASN A 57 -21.50 5.68 1.36
CA ASN A 57 -21.35 6.09 2.77
C ASN A 57 -21.76 5.03 3.81
N SER A 58 -22.65 4.10 3.46
CA SER A 58 -23.05 3.04 4.42
C SER A 58 -21.89 2.16 4.83
N LEU A 59 -20.94 1.86 3.92
CA LEU A 59 -19.78 1.03 4.24
C LEU A 59 -18.81 1.78 5.14
N PHE A 60 -18.56 3.08 4.90
CA PHE A 60 -17.72 3.89 5.76
C PHE A 60 -18.25 3.92 7.19
N ASP A 61 -19.55 4.20 7.34
CA ASP A 61 -20.21 4.27 8.65
C ASP A 61 -20.16 2.92 9.38
N ILE A 62 -20.44 1.81 8.67
CA ILE A 62 -20.34 0.46 9.23
C ILE A 62 -18.91 0.18 9.72
N LEU A 63 -17.91 0.44 8.89
CA LEU A 63 -16.51 0.20 9.24
C LEU A 63 -16.06 1.11 10.40
N LYS A 64 -16.50 2.37 10.41
CA LYS A 64 -16.27 3.31 11.52
C LYS A 64 -16.88 2.79 12.81
N SER A 65 -18.13 2.33 12.78
CA SER A 65 -18.80 1.75 13.94
C SER A 65 -18.04 0.54 14.49
N ILE A 66 -17.50 -0.32 13.63
CA ILE A 66 -16.65 -1.45 14.05
C ILE A 66 -15.38 -0.93 14.78
N LEU A 67 -14.69 0.04 14.20
CA LEU A 67 -13.47 0.60 14.81
C LEU A 67 -13.75 1.29 16.15
N VAL A 68 -14.85 2.03 16.26
CA VAL A 68 -15.31 2.66 17.51
C VAL A 68 -15.61 1.59 18.56
N ALA A 69 -16.36 0.54 18.21
CA ALA A 69 -16.70 -0.54 19.13
C ALA A 69 -15.46 -1.31 19.64
N GLN A 70 -14.38 -1.35 18.84
CA GLN A 70 -13.10 -1.95 19.22
C GLN A 70 -12.19 -0.99 20.01
N GLY A 71 -12.59 0.26 20.25
CA GLY A 71 -11.72 1.27 20.86
C GLY A 71 -10.54 1.69 19.96
N ARG A 72 -10.64 1.44 18.65
CA ARG A 72 -9.58 1.66 17.64
C ARG A 72 -9.82 2.90 16.77
N TRP A 73 -10.83 3.71 17.11
CA TRP A 73 -11.12 4.98 16.45
C TRP A 73 -10.71 6.16 17.35
N THR A 74 -9.94 7.09 16.80
CA THR A 74 -9.53 8.33 17.47
C THR A 74 -9.66 9.53 16.55
N ASP A 75 -9.88 10.73 17.08
CA ASP A 75 -9.93 11.94 16.26
C ASP A 75 -8.54 12.27 15.70
N LYS A 76 -8.36 12.04 14.41
CA LYS A 76 -7.13 12.28 13.64
C LYS A 76 -7.39 13.41 12.64
N GLU A 77 -7.11 14.66 13.06
CA GLU A 77 -7.19 15.82 12.17
C GLU A 77 -6.33 15.59 10.91
N THR A 78 -6.91 15.92 9.76
CA THR A 78 -6.23 15.83 8.47
C THR A 78 -5.75 17.24 8.11
N LYS A 79 -4.44 17.48 8.01
CA LYS A 79 -3.94 18.70 7.34
C LYS A 79 -4.21 18.56 5.84
N ILE A 80 -5.43 18.86 5.42
CA ILE A 80 -5.78 18.97 4.00
C ILE A 80 -5.12 20.26 3.50
N GLY A 81 -3.99 20.14 2.80
CA GLY A 81 -3.44 21.25 2.02
C GLY A 81 -4.51 21.79 1.07
N ARG A 82 -4.46 23.09 0.74
CA ARG A 82 -5.44 23.83 -0.08
C ARG A 82 -6.13 22.93 -1.12
N VAL A 83 -7.44 22.74 -0.97
CA VAL A 83 -8.30 22.05 -1.93
C VAL A 83 -8.18 22.77 -3.28
N ARG A 84 -7.59 22.14 -4.28
CA ARG A 84 -7.80 22.54 -5.68
C ARG A 84 -9.24 22.17 -6.04
N LYS A 85 -9.99 23.09 -6.63
CA LYS A 85 -11.30 22.80 -7.23
C LYS A 85 -11.06 21.90 -8.45
N ASP A 86 -10.95 20.60 -8.25
CA ASP A 86 -10.95 19.66 -9.36
C ASP A 86 -12.41 19.42 -9.78
N LYS A 87 -12.67 19.57 -11.08
CA LYS A 87 -13.94 19.18 -11.70
C LYS A 87 -14.20 17.70 -11.42
N PRO A 88 -15.47 17.26 -11.29
CA PRO A 88 -15.78 15.85 -11.13
C PRO A 88 -15.44 15.14 -12.45
N ASN A 89 -14.20 14.66 -12.56
CA ASN A 89 -13.86 13.65 -13.55
C ASN A 89 -14.20 12.31 -12.91
N GLU A 90 -15.00 11.52 -13.61
CA GLU A 90 -15.16 10.10 -13.33
C GLU A 90 -13.76 9.50 -13.14
N LEU A 91 -13.54 8.80 -12.01
CA LEU A 91 -12.33 8.03 -11.80
C LEU A 91 -12.35 6.89 -12.83
N ASP A 92 -11.68 7.10 -13.96
CA ASP A 92 -11.45 6.05 -14.93
C ASP A 92 -10.47 5.05 -14.31
N ALA A 93 -10.94 3.82 -14.08
CA ALA A 93 -10.16 2.75 -13.45
C ALA A 93 -8.93 2.34 -14.28
N ASP A 94 -8.82 2.82 -15.53
CA ASP A 94 -7.68 2.55 -16.40
C ASP A 94 -6.54 3.58 -16.29
N ASP A 95 -6.74 4.76 -15.67
CA ASP A 95 -5.69 5.79 -15.54
C ASP A 95 -4.79 5.56 -14.30
N LYS A 96 -3.91 4.57 -14.41
CA LYS A 96 -2.95 4.21 -13.35
C LYS A 96 -1.84 5.25 -13.30
N TYR A 97 -1.68 5.89 -12.14
CA TYR A 97 -0.58 6.82 -11.86
C TYR A 97 0.77 6.08 -11.68
N GLY A 98 0.75 4.91 -11.05
CA GLY A 98 1.94 4.11 -10.78
C GLY A 98 1.61 2.78 -10.13
N PHE A 99 2.63 2.07 -9.66
CA PHE A 99 2.47 0.75 -9.04
C PHE A 99 3.49 0.49 -7.94
N ILE A 100 3.12 -0.40 -7.02
CA ILE A 100 4.02 -1.03 -6.06
C ILE A 100 4.48 -2.36 -6.65
N TYR A 101 5.76 -2.66 -6.50
CA TYR A 101 6.35 -3.92 -6.92
C TYR A 101 7.13 -4.58 -5.78
N MET A 102 7.30 -5.89 -5.92
CA MET A 102 8.22 -6.70 -5.14
C MET A 102 9.26 -7.31 -6.08
N THR A 103 10.53 -7.13 -5.78
CA THR A 103 11.62 -7.74 -6.52
C THR A 103 12.30 -8.80 -5.66
N THR A 104 12.36 -10.03 -6.17
CA THR A 104 12.91 -11.20 -5.47
C THR A 104 14.24 -11.60 -6.09
N ASN A 105 15.27 -11.75 -5.27
CA ASN A 105 16.52 -12.40 -5.67
C ASN A 105 16.32 -13.91 -5.70
N THR A 106 16.43 -14.52 -6.88
CA THR A 106 16.17 -15.95 -7.11
C THR A 106 17.29 -16.85 -6.56
N VAL A 107 18.45 -16.29 -6.21
CA VAL A 107 19.58 -17.04 -5.64
C VAL A 107 19.41 -17.29 -4.14
N ASN A 108 18.90 -16.31 -3.39
CA ASN A 108 18.84 -16.38 -1.92
C ASN A 108 17.45 -16.11 -1.32
N GLY A 109 16.45 -15.82 -2.16
CA GLY A 109 15.07 -15.56 -1.72
C GLY A 109 14.84 -14.21 -1.04
N MET A 110 15.86 -13.34 -0.96
CA MET A 110 15.70 -12.00 -0.38
C MET A 110 14.86 -11.10 -1.29
N ARG A 111 14.10 -10.19 -0.69
CA ARG A 111 13.08 -9.39 -1.36
C ARG A 111 13.27 -7.90 -1.18
N TYR A 112 12.73 -7.12 -2.10
CA TYR A 112 12.71 -5.65 -2.03
C TYR A 112 11.34 -5.13 -2.45
N ILE A 113 10.75 -4.25 -1.65
CA ILE A 113 9.49 -3.56 -1.96
C ILE A 113 9.79 -2.13 -2.36
N GLY A 114 9.21 -1.66 -3.44
CA GLY A 114 9.30 -0.26 -3.84
C GLY A 114 8.14 0.19 -4.71
N LYS A 115 8.15 1.45 -5.09
CA LYS A 115 7.17 2.06 -6.00
C LYS A 115 7.81 2.52 -7.29
N HIS A 116 7.01 2.57 -8.35
CA HIS A 116 7.42 3.13 -9.63
C HIS A 116 6.24 3.78 -10.36
N THR A 117 6.55 4.72 -11.26
CA THR A 117 5.56 5.38 -12.13
C THR A 117 5.80 5.11 -13.62
N GLY A 118 6.95 4.55 -13.99
CA GLY A 118 7.25 4.15 -15.36
C GLY A 118 6.68 2.78 -15.69
N PHE A 119 5.79 2.69 -16.68
CA PHE A 119 5.22 1.43 -17.14
C PHE A 119 6.01 0.85 -18.32
N GLY A 120 6.10 -0.48 -18.38
CA GLY A 120 6.72 -1.19 -19.52
C GLY A 120 8.24 -1.19 -19.53
N ASP A 121 8.90 -0.74 -18.46
CA ASP A 121 10.37 -0.80 -18.33
C ASP A 121 10.84 -2.03 -17.53
N ASN A 122 12.16 -2.20 -17.46
CA ASN A 122 12.80 -3.27 -16.66
C ASN A 122 13.37 -2.73 -15.34
N TYR A 123 12.72 -1.72 -14.74
CA TYR A 123 13.17 -1.10 -13.49
C TYR A 123 13.07 -2.06 -12.30
N LEU A 124 14.18 -2.38 -11.62
CA LEU A 124 14.18 -3.36 -10.52
C LEU A 124 14.09 -2.73 -9.12
N GLY A 125 14.55 -1.48 -8.95
CA GLY A 125 14.42 -0.76 -7.68
C GLY A 125 15.43 0.35 -7.38
N SER A 126 15.08 1.21 -6.42
CA SER A 126 15.87 2.41 -6.04
C SER A 126 16.81 2.21 -4.86
N GLY A 127 16.51 1.28 -3.95
CA GLY A 127 17.19 1.16 -2.66
C GLY A 127 18.69 0.86 -2.77
N THR A 128 19.51 1.50 -1.92
CA THR A 128 20.97 1.40 -1.95
C THR A 128 21.46 -0.04 -1.75
N LYS A 129 21.05 -0.70 -0.65
CA LYS A 129 21.40 -2.11 -0.36
C LYS A 129 20.93 -3.05 -1.46
N PHE A 130 19.74 -2.80 -2.00
CA PHE A 130 19.18 -3.56 -3.11
C PHE A 130 20.01 -3.41 -4.39
N LYS A 131 20.40 -2.18 -4.77
CA LYS A 131 21.24 -1.92 -5.95
C LYS A 131 22.62 -2.58 -5.83
N MET A 132 23.19 -2.63 -4.62
CA MET A 132 24.44 -3.36 -4.37
C MET A 132 24.26 -4.86 -4.66
N ALA A 133 23.18 -5.47 -4.16
CA ALA A 133 22.86 -6.87 -4.46
C ALA A 133 22.63 -7.10 -5.97
N VAL A 134 21.92 -6.21 -6.67
CA VAL A 134 21.73 -6.32 -8.12
C VAL A 134 23.06 -6.26 -8.87
N LYS A 135 24.03 -5.46 -8.40
CA LYS A 135 25.38 -5.40 -8.98
C LYS A 135 26.19 -6.66 -8.70
N GLU A 136 26.04 -7.24 -7.52
CA GLU A 136 26.77 -8.44 -7.08
C GLU A 136 26.29 -9.71 -7.79
N PHE A 137 24.98 -9.94 -7.81
CA PHE A 137 24.39 -11.18 -8.34
C PHE A 137 24.06 -11.12 -9.83
N GLY A 138 23.94 -9.92 -10.40
CA GLY A 138 23.48 -9.72 -11.78
C GLY A 138 21.97 -9.58 -11.89
N LYS A 139 21.51 -8.77 -12.85
CA LYS A 139 20.08 -8.43 -13.03
C LYS A 139 19.21 -9.63 -13.39
N ASP A 140 19.76 -10.64 -14.06
CA ASP A 140 19.07 -11.87 -14.46
C ASP A 140 18.69 -12.77 -13.26
N LYS A 141 19.23 -12.47 -12.07
CA LYS A 141 18.89 -13.15 -10.82
C LYS A 141 17.77 -12.46 -10.03
N PHE A 142 17.09 -11.49 -10.63
CA PHE A 142 16.01 -10.76 -9.97
C PHE A 142 14.73 -10.79 -10.80
N GLU A 143 13.64 -11.15 -10.14
CA GLU A 143 12.31 -11.18 -10.73
C GLU A 143 11.43 -10.12 -10.06
N ARG A 144 10.75 -9.30 -10.87
CA ARG A 144 9.88 -8.22 -10.39
C ARG A 144 8.41 -8.57 -10.64
N GLU A 145 7.61 -8.53 -9.58
CA GLU A 145 6.16 -8.67 -9.62
C GLU A 145 5.49 -7.35 -9.24
N ILE A 146 4.42 -6.97 -9.96
CA ILE A 146 3.56 -5.84 -9.58
C ILE A 146 2.52 -6.34 -8.58
N ILE A 147 2.48 -5.74 -7.39
CA ILE A 147 1.62 -6.18 -6.29
C ILE A 147 0.46 -5.23 -5.97
N ALA A 148 0.51 -3.98 -6.46
CA ALA A 148 -0.59 -3.02 -6.35
C ALA A 148 -0.48 -1.89 -7.39
N PHE A 149 -1.62 -1.34 -7.82
CA PHE A 149 -1.67 -0.12 -8.64
C PHE A 149 -2.14 1.07 -7.81
N ALA A 150 -1.62 2.26 -8.11
CA ALA A 150 -2.00 3.53 -7.53
C ALA A 150 -2.57 4.47 -8.60
N TYR A 151 -3.50 5.32 -8.19
CA TYR A 151 -4.23 6.26 -9.07
C TYR A 151 -3.91 7.73 -8.74
N SER A 152 -2.96 7.96 -7.82
CA SER A 152 -2.41 9.28 -7.53
C SER A 152 -1.06 9.15 -6.84
N LYS A 153 -0.29 10.24 -6.78
CA LYS A 153 0.99 10.32 -6.06
C LYS A 153 0.85 9.97 -4.58
N ASP A 154 -0.15 10.56 -3.91
CA ASP A 154 -0.39 10.32 -2.48
C ASP A 154 -0.82 8.88 -2.22
N HIS A 155 -1.62 8.30 -3.11
CA HIS A 155 -2.00 6.89 -3.03
C HIS A 155 -0.79 5.98 -3.21
N LEU A 156 0.10 6.28 -4.17
CA LEU A 156 1.33 5.52 -4.40
C LEU A 156 2.27 5.55 -3.18
N ASN A 157 2.50 6.75 -2.62
CA ASN A 157 3.30 6.92 -1.41
C ASN A 157 2.70 6.17 -0.22
N PHE A 158 1.38 6.23 -0.07
CA PHE A 158 0.69 5.49 0.97
C PHE A 158 0.87 3.98 0.80
N LEU A 159 0.61 3.44 -0.39
CA LEU A 159 0.72 2.01 -0.62
C LEU A 159 2.14 1.52 -0.34
N GLU A 160 3.17 2.22 -0.82
CA GLU A 160 4.57 1.85 -0.54
C GLU A 160 4.84 1.70 0.96
N LYS A 161 4.46 2.70 1.76
CA LYS A 161 4.64 2.66 3.21
C LYS A 161 3.89 1.50 3.85
N ASN A 162 2.65 1.24 3.41
CA ASN A 162 1.85 0.15 3.96
C ASN A 162 2.42 -1.22 3.60
N TYR A 163 2.86 -1.43 2.37
CA TYR A 163 3.46 -2.70 1.98
C TYR A 163 4.79 -2.93 2.70
N ILE A 164 5.65 -1.90 2.85
CA ILE A 164 6.89 -2.04 3.63
C ILE A 164 6.58 -2.40 5.10
N ASP A 165 5.57 -1.77 5.71
CA ASP A 165 5.15 -2.03 7.09
C ASP A 165 4.52 -3.43 7.27
N VAL A 166 3.56 -3.80 6.41
CA VAL A 166 2.85 -5.10 6.46
C VAL A 166 3.82 -6.28 6.33
N PHE A 167 4.88 -6.12 5.54
CA PHE A 167 5.90 -7.15 5.36
C PHE A 167 7.06 -7.02 6.36
N ASN A 168 7.02 -6.06 7.29
CA ASN A 168 8.13 -5.73 8.19
C ASN A 168 9.47 -5.58 7.44
N ALA A 169 9.44 -5.06 6.22
CA ALA A 169 10.56 -5.16 5.28
C ALA A 169 11.81 -4.38 5.73
N THR A 170 11.69 -3.44 6.67
CA THR A 170 12.83 -2.73 7.25
C THR A 170 13.53 -3.50 8.38
N VAL A 171 12.89 -4.53 8.93
CA VAL A 171 13.37 -5.28 10.10
C VAL A 171 13.66 -6.74 9.74
N ASP A 172 12.86 -7.32 8.84
CA ASP A 172 13.03 -8.69 8.40
C ASP A 172 14.34 -8.83 7.59
N PRO A 173 15.27 -9.70 8.01
CA PRO A 173 16.55 -9.90 7.31
C PRO A 173 16.38 -10.47 5.90
N MET A 174 15.21 -11.02 5.56
CA MET A 174 14.88 -11.45 4.20
C MET A 174 14.53 -10.30 3.26
N PHE A 175 14.63 -9.05 3.72
CA PHE A 175 14.41 -7.86 2.90
C PHE A 175 15.63 -6.95 2.77
N TYR A 176 15.72 -6.31 1.61
CA TYR A 176 16.74 -5.30 1.29
C TYR A 176 16.31 -3.89 1.69
N ASN A 177 15.06 -3.67 2.08
CA ASN A 177 14.54 -2.36 2.48
C ASN A 177 15.24 -1.88 3.75
N THR A 178 15.67 -0.62 3.74
CA THR A 178 16.29 0.05 4.91
C THR A 178 15.49 1.24 5.40
N ALA A 179 14.51 1.69 4.60
CA ALA A 179 13.67 2.83 4.89
C ALA A 179 12.18 2.44 4.87
N PRO A 180 11.34 3.08 5.69
CA PRO A 180 9.90 2.79 5.79
C PRO A 180 9.06 3.21 4.57
N GLY A 181 9.67 3.73 3.50
CA GLY A 181 8.98 4.26 2.32
C GLY A 181 8.52 5.73 2.45
N GLY A 182 7.94 6.28 1.39
CA GLY A 182 7.47 7.67 1.32
C GLY A 182 8.28 8.56 0.36
N GLU A 183 8.20 9.88 0.51
CA GLU A 183 9.07 10.79 -0.24
C GLU A 183 10.47 10.74 0.39
N GLY A 184 11.40 10.04 -0.28
CA GLY A 184 12.84 9.91 -0.02
C GLY A 184 13.44 10.45 1.28
N TRP A 185 14.19 9.59 1.99
CA TRP A 185 15.31 10.06 2.80
C TRP A 185 16.37 10.60 1.83
N TYR A 186 16.52 11.92 1.75
CA TYR A 186 17.75 12.51 1.21
C TYR A 186 18.81 12.32 2.30
N GLU A 187 19.91 11.61 1.99
CA GLU A 187 21.12 11.78 2.77
C GLU A 187 21.54 13.24 2.58
N GLU A 188 21.52 14.04 3.65
CA GLU A 188 22.26 15.30 3.65
C GLU A 188 23.73 14.92 3.45
N GLU A 189 24.29 15.31 2.30
CA GLU A 189 25.75 15.30 2.12
C GLU A 189 26.35 16.17 3.24
N GLU A 190 27.08 15.53 4.15
CA GLU A 190 28.02 16.26 5.00
C GLU A 190 29.04 16.95 4.08
N VAL A 191 28.88 18.27 3.94
CA VAL A 191 29.89 19.14 3.37
C VAL A 191 31.06 19.16 4.36
N CYS A 192 32.12 18.43 4.06
CA CYS A 192 33.42 18.67 4.70
C CYS A 192 33.95 20.03 4.23
N LEU A 193 33.95 21.02 5.13
CA LEU A 193 34.74 22.24 5.04
C LEU A 193 36.19 21.98 5.49
#